data_AF-A0A7J4ZYJ6-F1
#
_entry.id   AF-A0A7J4ZYJ6-F1
#
_cell.length_a   1.000
_cell.length_b   1.000
_cell.length_c   1.000
_cell.angle_alpha   90.00
_cell.angle_beta   90.00
_cell.angle_gamma   90.00
#
_symmetry.space_group_name_H-M   'P 1'
#
loop_
_entity.id
_entity.type
_entity.pdbx_description
1 polymer ?
#
loop_
_entity_poly.entity_id
_entity_poly.type
_entity_poly.pdbx_seq_one_letter_code
_entity_poly.pdbx_strand_id
1 'polypeptide(L)'
;MTCDDVRAALSARLDGEDPLAAPAVLDAHAESCPGCRAWLTHAEQVTRLVRVQAVAVPDLTASVLAAVAADSLAAGRTRAAARAARRQVLRVAVAVAAVAQLAIALPVLLAGLGVTVDPHTSREMASFDVALAVGFALAAWRPERARAFVPVALVLAVCLAGTSAVDIANSTTALVHEVGHLAAVVQAGLLWALGRVSDEPDRRPSTALLARHG
;
A
#
# COMPACT_ATOMS: atom_id res chain seq x y z
N MET A 1 -54.83 -1.00 -25.73
CA MET A 1 -53.86 -1.20 -24.63
C MET A 1 -54.10 -2.56 -24.05
N THR A 2 -53.03 -3.30 -23.79
CA THR A 2 -53.12 -4.58 -23.07
C THR A 2 -53.32 -4.33 -21.57
N CYS A 3 -53.76 -5.33 -20.81
CA CYS A 3 -53.86 -5.21 -19.36
C CYS A 3 -52.50 -4.92 -18.71
N ASP A 4 -51.41 -5.41 -19.31
CA ASP A 4 -50.05 -5.19 -18.80
C ASP A 4 -49.62 -3.72 -19.00
N ASP A 5 -49.90 -3.13 -20.17
CA ASP A 5 -49.65 -1.70 -20.41
C ASP A 5 -50.40 -0.82 -19.41
N VAL A 6 -51.66 -1.17 -19.12
CA VAL A 6 -52.50 -0.42 -18.18
C VAL A 6 -52.00 -0.57 -16.75
N ARG A 7 -51.58 -1.77 -16.33
CA ARG A 7 -51.00 -1.98 -14.99
C ARG A 7 -49.69 -1.22 -14.81
N ALA A 8 -48.81 -1.23 -15.82
CA ALA A 8 -47.57 -0.45 -15.79
C ALA A 8 -47.85 1.05 -15.65
N ALA A 9 -48.77 1.59 -16.46
CA ALA A 9 -49.17 2.99 -16.38
C ALA A 9 -49.85 3.35 -15.04
N LEU A 10 -50.69 2.47 -14.50
CA LEU A 10 -51.29 2.67 -13.18
C LEU A 10 -50.26 2.60 -12.05
N SER A 11 -49.21 1.78 -12.18
CA SER A 11 -48.09 1.73 -11.22
C SER A 11 -47.31 3.04 -11.23
N ALA A 12 -46.91 3.53 -12.41
CA ALA A 12 -46.23 4.81 -12.55
C ALA A 12 -47.04 5.95 -11.90
N ARG A 13 -48.37 5.95 -12.09
CA ARG A 13 -49.27 6.91 -11.43
C ARG A 13 -49.26 6.81 -9.90
N LEU A 14 -49.13 5.60 -9.33
CA LEU A 14 -49.05 5.41 -7.88
C LEU A 14 -47.71 5.90 -7.30
N ASP A 15 -46.63 5.80 -8.06
CA ASP A 15 -45.29 6.27 -7.69
C ASP A 15 -45.11 7.80 -7.91
N GLY A 16 -46.10 8.45 -8.53
CA GLY A 16 -46.05 9.88 -8.88
C GLY A 16 -45.23 10.17 -10.13
N GLU A 17 -44.93 9.14 -10.92
CA GLU A 17 -44.24 9.23 -12.21
C GLU A 17 -45.24 9.45 -13.36
N ASP A 18 -44.75 9.82 -14.55
CA ASP A 18 -45.59 10.02 -15.74
C ASP A 18 -46.09 8.67 -16.28
N PRO A 19 -47.41 8.41 -16.32
CA PRO A 19 -47.96 7.15 -16.80
C PRO A 19 -47.87 6.95 -18.32
N LEU A 20 -47.43 7.96 -19.09
CA LEU A 20 -47.30 7.93 -20.55
C LEU A 20 -48.57 7.48 -21.29
N ALA A 21 -49.73 7.65 -20.63
CA ALA A 21 -51.05 7.32 -21.12
C ALA A 21 -52.06 8.33 -20.58
N ALA A 22 -53.07 8.66 -21.38
CA ALA A 22 -54.10 9.60 -20.98
C ALA A 22 -54.90 9.02 -19.78
N PRO A 23 -55.09 9.80 -18.69
CA PRO A 23 -55.82 9.33 -17.50
C PRO A 23 -57.20 8.73 -17.82
N ALA A 24 -57.94 9.39 -18.71
CA ALA A 24 -59.26 8.92 -19.15
C ALA A 24 -59.24 7.51 -19.77
N VAL A 25 -58.15 7.13 -20.44
CA VAL A 25 -58.01 5.79 -21.05
C VAL A 25 -57.71 4.74 -19.98
N LEU A 26 -56.89 5.08 -18.98
CA LEU A 26 -56.59 4.20 -17.86
C LEU A 26 -57.82 3.95 -16.98
N ASP A 27 -58.58 5.02 -16.70
CA ASP A 27 -59.78 4.96 -15.87
C ASP A 27 -60.89 4.15 -16.58
N ALA A 28 -61.12 4.40 -17.88
CA ALA A 28 -62.07 3.62 -18.68
C ALA A 28 -61.70 2.11 -18.74
N HIS A 29 -60.40 1.78 -18.76
CA HIS A 29 -59.96 0.39 -18.73
C HIS A 29 -60.14 -0.25 -17.34
N ALA A 30 -59.84 0.46 -16.26
CA ALA A 30 -60.07 -0.02 -14.90
C ALA A 30 -61.57 -0.22 -14.59
N GLU A 31 -62.44 0.58 -15.20
CA GLU A 31 -63.89 0.44 -15.10
C GLU A 31 -64.43 -0.75 -15.90
N SER A 32 -63.85 -1.08 -17.06
CA SER A 32 -64.31 -2.18 -17.91
C SER A 32 -63.64 -3.54 -17.61
N CYS A 33 -62.45 -3.55 -17.01
CA CYS A 33 -61.66 -4.76 -16.74
C CYS A 33 -61.61 -5.11 -15.24
N PRO A 34 -62.29 -6.19 -14.78
CA PRO A 34 -62.26 -6.62 -13.38
C PRO A 34 -60.85 -6.95 -12.87
N GLY A 35 -59.99 -7.49 -13.74
CA GLY A 35 -58.62 -7.88 -13.39
C GLY A 35 -57.68 -6.70 -13.16
N CYS A 36 -57.85 -5.58 -13.88
CA CYS A 36 -57.09 -4.35 -13.62
C CYS A 36 -57.65 -3.59 -12.43
N ARG A 37 -58.97 -3.65 -12.19
CA ARG A 37 -59.60 -3.07 -10.99
C ARG A 37 -59.10 -3.72 -9.70
N ALA A 38 -59.14 -5.06 -9.64
CA ALA A 38 -58.67 -5.80 -8.48
C ALA A 38 -57.17 -5.57 -8.22
N TRP A 39 -56.38 -5.52 -9.30
CA TRP A 39 -54.95 -5.20 -9.21
C TRP A 39 -54.72 -3.80 -8.63
N LEU A 40 -55.43 -2.78 -9.11
CA LEU A 40 -55.28 -1.40 -8.63
C LEU A 40 -55.64 -1.28 -7.14
N THR A 41 -56.74 -1.90 -6.70
CA THR A 41 -57.12 -1.91 -5.28
C THR A 41 -56.04 -2.54 -4.40
N HIS A 42 -55.43 -3.65 -4.85
CA HIS A 42 -54.37 -4.31 -4.11
C HIS A 42 -53.09 -3.46 -4.07
N ALA A 43 -52.73 -2.85 -5.20
CA ALA A 43 -51.58 -1.95 -5.30
C ALA A 43 -51.73 -0.76 -4.35
N GLU A 44 -52.88 -0.08 -4.36
CA GLU A 44 -53.14 1.03 -3.43
C GLU A 44 -53.12 0.61 -1.95
N GLN A 45 -53.53 -0.61 -1.63
CA GLN A 45 -53.46 -1.14 -0.27
C GLN A 45 -52.00 -1.33 0.15
N VAL A 46 -51.18 -1.95 -0.70
CA VAL A 46 -49.74 -2.10 -0.43
C VAL A 46 -49.08 -0.74 -0.30
N THR A 47 -49.31 0.19 -1.23
CA THR A 47 -48.77 1.56 -1.18
C THR A 47 -49.14 2.25 0.13
N ARG A 48 -50.37 2.09 0.64
CA ARG A 48 -50.78 2.63 1.94
C ARG A 48 -50.05 1.98 3.12
N LEU A 49 -49.86 0.66 3.10
CA LEU A 49 -49.17 -0.07 4.17
C LEU A 49 -47.67 0.25 4.24
N VAL A 50 -47.03 0.48 3.10
CA VAL A 50 -45.59 0.78 3.01
C VAL A 50 -45.27 2.26 2.96
N ARG A 51 -46.28 3.14 3.05
CA ARG A 51 -46.08 4.59 2.96
C ARG A 51 -45.30 5.10 4.17
N VAL A 52 -44.00 5.25 4.01
CA VAL A 52 -43.14 5.89 5.00
C VAL A 52 -43.42 7.39 4.97
N GLN A 53 -43.91 7.95 6.07
CA GLN A 53 -44.03 9.41 6.19
C GLN A 53 -42.65 10.04 6.30
N ALA A 54 -42.43 11.11 5.55
CA ALA A 54 -41.24 11.93 5.71
C ALA A 54 -41.25 12.54 7.12
N VAL A 55 -40.35 12.06 7.97
CA VAL A 55 -40.08 12.67 9.27
C VAL A 55 -39.07 13.81 9.04
N ALA A 56 -39.20 14.92 9.78
CA ALA A 56 -38.19 15.95 9.78
C ALA A 56 -36.88 15.38 10.36
N VAL A 57 -35.93 15.05 9.49
CA VAL A 57 -34.60 14.57 9.88
C VAL A 57 -33.66 15.77 9.96
N PRO A 58 -32.88 15.94 11.04
CA PRO A 58 -31.86 16.98 11.11
C PRO A 58 -30.79 16.78 10.03
N ASP A 59 -30.27 17.88 9.49
CA ASP A 59 -29.14 17.81 8.55
C ASP A 59 -27.87 17.34 9.29
N LEU A 60 -27.41 16.14 8.94
CA LEU A 60 -26.21 15.51 9.50
C LEU A 60 -25.00 15.65 8.57
N THR A 61 -25.11 16.40 7.47
CA THR A 61 -24.03 16.51 6.48
C THR A 61 -22.72 16.95 7.11
N ALA A 62 -22.77 18.00 7.95
CA ALA A 62 -21.59 18.51 8.63
C ALA A 62 -20.98 17.49 9.62
N SER A 63 -21.80 16.77 10.39
CA SER A 63 -21.31 15.79 11.37
C SER A 63 -20.72 14.55 10.69
N VAL A 64 -21.33 14.09 9.60
CA VAL A 64 -20.81 12.99 8.78
C VAL A 64 -19.48 13.37 8.14
N LEU A 65 -19.37 14.56 7.53
CA LEU A 65 -18.11 15.02 6.93
C LEU A 65 -17.00 15.18 7.99
N ALA A 66 -17.34 15.69 9.17
CA ALA A 66 -16.39 15.80 10.28
C ALA A 66 -15.89 14.41 10.75
N ALA A 67 -16.78 13.44 10.87
CA ALA A 67 -16.42 12.06 11.24
C ALA A 67 -15.49 11.42 10.20
N VAL A 68 -15.81 11.54 8.90
CA VAL A 68 -14.99 11.01 7.80
C VAL A 68 -13.59 11.66 7.78
N ALA A 69 -13.51 12.97 8.04
CA ALA A 69 -12.24 13.67 8.15
C ALA A 69 -11.41 13.17 9.35
N ALA A 70 -12.04 12.98 10.52
CA ALA A 70 -11.39 12.45 11.71
C ALA A 70 -10.83 11.03 11.50
N ASP A 71 -11.61 10.15 10.86
CA ASP A 71 -11.18 8.79 10.51
C ASP A 71 -10.00 8.79 9.54
N SER A 72 -10.04 9.68 8.54
CA SER A 72 -8.95 9.85 7.57
C SER A 72 -7.65 10.28 8.25
N LEU A 73 -7.73 11.20 9.22
CA LEU A 73 -6.59 11.65 10.01
C LEU A 73 -6.07 10.55 10.95
N ALA A 74 -6.96 9.78 11.59
CA ALA A 74 -6.57 8.64 12.42
C ALA A 74 -5.84 7.57 11.58
N ALA A 75 -6.39 7.20 10.42
CA ALA A 75 -5.77 6.27 9.48
C ALA A 75 -4.43 6.81 8.92
N GLY A 76 -4.31 8.12 8.71
CA GLY A 76 -3.05 8.76 8.34
C GLY A 76 -1.98 8.59 9.42
N ARG A 77 -2.33 8.84 10.69
CA ARG A 77 -1.42 8.68 11.83
C ARG A 77 -0.95 7.25 12.02
N THR A 78 -1.82 6.26 11.89
CA THR A 78 -1.43 4.84 12.02
C THR A 78 -0.47 4.41 10.91
N ARG A 79 -0.73 4.81 9.66
CA ARG A 79 0.18 4.56 8.52
C ARG A 79 1.54 5.24 8.73
N ALA A 80 1.57 6.47 9.22
CA ALA A 80 2.81 7.19 9.51
C ALA A 80 3.62 6.50 10.62
N ALA A 81 2.95 6.05 11.70
CA ALA A 81 3.58 5.30 12.79
C ALA A 81 4.15 3.95 12.29
N ALA A 82 3.38 3.19 11.50
CA ALA A 82 3.85 1.94 10.90
C ALA A 82 5.06 2.16 9.98
N ARG A 83 5.07 3.26 9.22
CA ARG A 83 6.21 3.63 8.36
C ARG A 83 7.44 3.99 9.17
N ALA A 84 7.28 4.76 10.25
CA ALA A 84 8.38 5.10 11.16
C ALA A 84 8.97 3.85 11.83
N ALA A 85 8.11 2.93 12.29
CA ALA A 85 8.53 1.65 12.85
C ALA A 85 9.30 0.80 11.81
N ARG A 86 8.77 0.66 10.59
CA ARG A 86 9.46 -0.07 9.50
C ARG A 86 10.81 0.54 9.18
N ARG A 87 10.91 1.88 9.12
CA ARG A 87 12.18 2.58 8.90
C ARG A 87 13.18 2.30 10.01
N GLN A 88 12.74 2.28 11.27
CA GLN A 88 13.59 1.96 12.41
C GLN A 88 14.10 0.52 12.36
N VAL A 89 13.22 -0.45 12.05
CA VAL A 89 13.60 -1.86 11.87
C VAL A 89 14.65 -2.00 10.76
N LEU A 90 14.44 -1.37 9.60
CA LEU A 90 15.39 -1.40 8.49
C LEU A 90 16.75 -0.79 8.87
N ARG A 91 16.77 0.34 9.59
CA ARG A 91 18.02 0.95 10.09
C ARG A 91 18.78 0.01 11.01
N VAL A 92 18.08 -0.60 11.97
CA VAL A 92 18.69 -1.56 12.91
C VAL A 92 19.22 -2.77 12.14
N ALA A 93 18.46 -3.31 11.19
CA ALA A 93 18.89 -4.43 10.37
C ALA A 93 20.16 -4.12 9.56
N VAL A 94 20.23 -2.96 8.88
CA VAL A 94 21.43 -2.52 8.16
C VAL A 94 22.61 -2.34 9.12
N ALA A 95 22.40 -1.71 10.28
CA ALA A 95 23.46 -1.49 11.26
C ALA A 95 24.01 -2.82 11.82
N VAL A 96 23.13 -3.76 12.17
CA VAL A 96 23.54 -5.09 12.65
C VAL A 96 24.32 -5.85 11.59
N ALA A 97 23.84 -5.84 10.34
CA ALA A 97 24.54 -6.52 9.23
C ALA A 97 25.92 -5.89 8.96
N ALA A 98 26.02 -4.55 8.97
CA ALA A 98 27.28 -3.84 8.85
C ALA A 98 28.26 -4.16 10.00
N VAL A 99 27.78 -4.22 11.24
CA VAL A 99 28.60 -4.59 12.41
C VAL A 99 29.07 -6.04 12.32
N ALA A 100 28.21 -6.96 11.87
CA ALA A 100 28.59 -8.35 11.65
C ALA A 100 29.67 -8.46 10.57
N GLN A 101 29.50 -7.77 9.43
CA GLN A 101 30.51 -7.73 8.37
C GLN A 101 31.84 -7.17 8.88
N LEU A 102 31.81 -6.08 9.66
CA LEU A 102 33.00 -5.50 10.27
C LEU A 102 33.69 -6.47 11.23
N ALA A 103 32.92 -7.17 12.07
CA ALA A 103 33.44 -8.14 13.03
C ALA A 103 34.09 -9.35 12.34
N ILE A 104 33.64 -9.71 11.14
CA ILE A 104 34.25 -10.78 10.32
C ILE A 104 35.51 -10.28 9.61
N ALA A 105 35.50 -9.08 9.04
CA ALA A 105 36.61 -8.56 8.25
C ALA A 105 37.81 -8.09 9.12
N LEU A 106 37.54 -7.57 10.31
CA LEU A 106 38.58 -6.96 11.16
C LEU A 106 39.67 -7.96 11.62
N PRO A 107 39.36 -9.20 12.05
CA PRO A 107 40.39 -10.18 12.40
C PRO A 107 41.25 -10.61 11.20
N VAL A 108 40.66 -10.69 10.01
CA VAL A 108 41.40 -10.99 8.76
C VAL A 108 42.37 -9.85 8.45
N LEU A 109 41.92 -8.60 8.58
CA LEU A 109 42.74 -7.42 8.33
C LEU A 109 43.90 -7.28 9.33
N LEU A 110 43.62 -7.41 10.64
CA LEU A 110 44.59 -7.12 11.70
C LEU A 110 45.53 -8.29 12.00
N ALA A 111 45.01 -9.51 11.99
CA ALA A 111 45.72 -10.70 12.47
C ALA A 111 45.99 -11.74 11.38
N GLY A 112 45.48 -11.53 10.15
CA GLY A 112 45.65 -12.51 9.06
C GLY A 112 45.05 -13.88 9.39
N LEU A 113 44.02 -13.92 10.24
CA LEU A 113 43.37 -15.17 10.63
C LEU A 113 42.56 -15.74 9.46
N GLY A 114 42.66 -17.05 9.22
CA GLY A 114 41.93 -17.74 8.13
C GLY A 114 42.53 -17.58 6.74
N VAL A 115 43.77 -17.09 6.64
CA VAL A 115 44.47 -16.88 5.36
C VAL A 115 45.02 -18.19 4.82
N THR A 116 44.47 -18.67 3.71
CA THR A 116 44.97 -19.82 2.93
C THR A 116 45.66 -19.39 1.62
N VAL A 117 45.60 -18.10 1.29
CA VAL A 117 46.11 -17.45 0.07
C VAL A 117 47.22 -16.46 0.46
N ASP A 118 47.81 -15.75 -0.51
CA ASP A 118 48.77 -14.68 -0.26
C ASP A 118 48.26 -13.65 0.79
N PRO A 119 49.00 -13.42 1.90
CA PRO A 119 48.58 -12.53 2.98
C PRO A 119 48.44 -11.05 2.59
N HIS A 120 49.03 -10.64 1.47
CA HIS A 120 48.86 -9.27 0.99
C HIS A 120 47.49 -9.12 0.32
N THR A 121 47.12 -10.02 -0.60
CA THR A 121 45.77 -10.04 -1.21
C THR A 121 44.64 -10.16 -0.19
N SER A 122 44.82 -10.99 0.85
CA SER A 122 43.79 -11.16 1.89
C SER A 122 43.55 -9.88 2.70
N ARG A 123 44.61 -9.12 3.00
CA ARG A 123 44.50 -7.83 3.71
C ARG A 123 43.88 -6.76 2.83
N GLU A 124 44.21 -6.73 1.54
CA GLU A 124 43.58 -5.82 0.60
C GLU A 124 42.07 -6.06 0.52
N MET A 125 41.63 -7.31 0.31
CA MET A 125 40.22 -7.67 0.31
C MET A 125 39.51 -7.32 1.64
N ALA A 126 40.13 -7.66 2.77
CA ALA A 126 39.57 -7.33 4.09
C ALA A 126 39.46 -5.81 4.30
N SER A 127 40.38 -5.01 3.75
CA SER A 127 40.31 -3.54 3.85
C SER A 127 39.12 -2.97 3.07
N PHE A 128 38.78 -3.54 1.90
CA PHE A 128 37.59 -3.16 1.15
C PHE A 128 36.31 -3.53 1.90
N ASP A 129 36.26 -4.72 2.50
CA ASP A 129 35.11 -5.15 3.31
C ASP A 129 34.90 -4.26 4.54
N VAL A 130 35.98 -3.87 5.23
CA VAL A 130 35.91 -2.91 6.33
C VAL A 130 35.38 -1.56 5.85
N ALA A 131 35.85 -1.05 4.71
CA ALA A 131 35.40 0.22 4.15
C ALA A 131 33.90 0.19 3.80
N LEU A 132 33.42 -0.91 3.19
CA LEU A 132 32.00 -1.11 2.88
C LEU A 132 31.15 -1.21 4.14
N ALA A 133 31.58 -2.00 5.14
CA ALA A 133 30.89 -2.14 6.41
C ALA A 133 30.73 -0.80 7.12
N VAL A 134 31.79 0.01 7.17
CA VAL A 134 31.76 1.37 7.74
C VAL A 134 30.80 2.27 6.93
N GLY A 135 30.86 2.24 5.61
CA GLY A 135 29.95 3.00 4.74
C GLY A 135 28.47 2.66 4.99
N PHE A 136 28.16 1.37 5.15
CA PHE A 136 26.81 0.90 5.44
C PHE A 136 26.35 1.23 6.87
N ALA A 137 27.23 1.17 7.86
CA ALA A 137 26.94 1.65 9.23
C ALA A 137 26.63 3.16 9.24
N LEU A 138 27.40 3.95 8.49
CA LEU A 138 27.13 5.39 8.32
C LEU A 138 25.81 5.66 7.60
N ALA A 139 25.46 4.84 6.58
CA ALA A 139 24.17 4.89 5.91
C ALA A 139 23.00 4.54 6.85
N ALA A 140 23.20 3.59 7.79
CA ALA A 140 22.21 3.26 8.80
C ALA A 140 21.99 4.41 9.80
N TRP A 141 23.07 5.08 10.22
CA TRP A 141 22.99 6.25 11.11
C TRP A 141 22.39 7.48 10.44
N ARG A 142 22.74 7.74 9.17
CA ARG A 142 22.21 8.85 8.36
C ARG A 142 21.55 8.32 7.10
N PRO A 143 20.28 7.87 7.15
CA PRO A 143 19.59 7.29 6.00
C PRO A 143 19.37 8.29 4.86
N GLU A 144 19.51 9.59 5.12
CA GLU A 144 19.55 10.61 4.08
C GLU A 144 20.69 10.33 3.08
N ARG A 145 21.77 9.69 3.55
CA ARG A 145 22.91 9.25 2.73
C ARG A 145 22.77 7.83 2.20
N ALA A 146 21.82 7.02 2.68
CA ALA A 146 21.66 5.64 2.22
C ALA A 146 21.47 5.56 0.70
N ARG A 147 20.81 6.56 0.10
CA ARG A 147 20.64 6.68 -1.36
C ARG A 147 21.96 6.67 -2.13
N ALA A 148 23.01 7.31 -1.60
CA ALA A 148 24.31 7.36 -2.25
C ALA A 148 24.98 5.98 -2.28
N PHE A 149 24.68 5.12 -1.30
CA PHE A 149 25.28 3.79 -1.17
C PHE A 149 24.48 2.68 -1.86
N VAL A 150 23.22 2.91 -2.25
CA VAL A 150 22.38 1.91 -2.92
C VAL A 150 22.98 1.42 -4.26
N PRO A 151 23.41 2.29 -5.20
CA PRO A 151 24.01 1.83 -6.45
C PRO A 151 25.28 1.00 -6.22
N VAL A 152 26.12 1.42 -5.27
CA VAL A 152 27.35 0.71 -4.90
C VAL A 152 27.02 -0.68 -4.36
N ALA A 153 26.07 -0.78 -3.43
CA ALA A 153 25.64 -2.06 -2.86
C ALA A 153 25.02 -2.99 -3.93
N LEU A 154 24.26 -2.44 -4.88
CA LEU A 154 23.65 -3.22 -5.96
C LEU A 154 24.70 -3.77 -6.92
N VAL A 155 25.62 -2.94 -7.39
CA VAL A 155 26.72 -3.37 -8.26
C VAL A 155 27.56 -4.44 -7.56
N LEU A 156 27.90 -4.23 -6.29
CA LEU A 156 28.61 -5.21 -5.48
C LEU A 156 27.85 -6.54 -5.42
N ALA A 157 26.54 -6.51 -5.12
CA ALA A 157 25.71 -7.71 -5.05
C ALA A 157 25.63 -8.45 -6.40
N VAL A 158 25.54 -7.72 -7.52
CA VAL A 158 25.52 -8.31 -8.87
C VAL A 158 26.86 -8.96 -9.21
N CYS A 159 27.97 -8.28 -8.94
CA CYS A 159 29.31 -8.84 -9.17
C CYS A 159 29.53 -10.11 -8.34
N LEU A 160 29.19 -10.08 -7.05
CA LEU A 160 29.31 -11.23 -6.15
C LEU A 160 28.41 -12.41 -6.56
N ALA A 161 27.18 -12.12 -6.99
CA ALA A 161 26.29 -13.16 -7.52
C ALA A 161 26.85 -13.78 -8.81
N GLY A 162 27.43 -12.96 -9.69
CA GLY A 162 28.08 -13.42 -10.91
C GLY A 162 29.29 -14.31 -10.65
N THR A 163 30.21 -13.88 -9.77
CA THR A 163 31.39 -14.69 -9.42
C THR A 163 30.99 -15.98 -8.70
N SER A 164 30.00 -15.92 -7.80
CA SER A 164 29.46 -17.11 -7.14
C SER A 164 28.87 -18.11 -8.14
N ALA A 165 28.14 -17.64 -9.15
CA ALA A 165 27.59 -18.51 -10.19
C ALA A 165 28.70 -19.20 -11.01
N VAL A 166 29.80 -18.49 -11.30
CA VAL A 166 30.96 -19.05 -11.98
C VAL A 166 31.64 -20.10 -11.11
N ASP A 167 31.81 -19.85 -9.81
CA ASP A 167 32.42 -20.80 -8.88
C ASP A 167 31.59 -22.08 -8.71
N ILE A 168 30.26 -21.93 -8.60
CA ILE A 168 29.33 -23.06 -8.57
C ILE A 168 29.44 -23.89 -9.86
N ALA A 169 29.48 -23.23 -11.03
CA ALA A 169 29.61 -23.91 -12.32
C ALA A 169 30.95 -24.67 -12.45
N ASN A 170 32.02 -24.15 -11.83
CA ASN A 170 33.34 -24.76 -11.82
C ASN A 170 33.53 -25.78 -10.68
N SER A 171 32.50 -26.05 -9.87
CA SER A 171 32.55 -26.98 -8.72
C SER A 171 33.62 -26.61 -7.68
N THR A 172 33.96 -25.32 -7.55
CA THR A 172 35.11 -24.86 -6.75
C THR A 172 34.78 -24.53 -5.29
N THR A 173 33.53 -24.62 -4.82
CA THR A 173 33.13 -24.06 -3.51
C THR A 173 32.67 -25.07 -2.45
N ALA A 174 33.18 -24.89 -1.23
CA ALA A 174 32.60 -25.42 0.00
C ALA A 174 31.53 -24.44 0.52
N LEU A 175 30.37 -24.95 0.94
CA LEU A 175 29.17 -24.25 1.48
C LEU A 175 29.46 -23.08 2.46
N VAL A 176 30.62 -23.09 3.13
CA VAL A 176 31.03 -22.06 4.10
C VAL A 176 31.37 -20.72 3.42
N HIS A 177 31.80 -20.71 2.15
CA HIS A 177 32.11 -19.46 1.42
C HIS A 177 30.87 -18.77 0.85
N GLU A 178 29.74 -19.46 0.70
CA GLU A 178 28.50 -18.86 0.18
C GLU A 178 27.81 -17.92 1.19
N VAL A 179 28.09 -18.10 2.49
CA VAL A 179 27.45 -17.31 3.57
C VAL A 179 27.84 -15.83 3.49
N GLY A 180 29.11 -15.52 3.15
CA GLY A 180 29.56 -14.13 2.97
C GLY A 180 28.92 -13.45 1.75
N HIS A 181 28.74 -14.18 0.66
CA HIS A 181 28.09 -13.69 -0.55
C HIS A 181 26.59 -13.40 -0.32
N LEU A 182 25.90 -14.26 0.43
CA LEU A 182 24.50 -14.05 0.82
C LEU A 182 24.34 -12.79 1.68
N ALA A 183 25.28 -12.52 2.59
CA ALA A 183 25.24 -11.33 3.44
C ALA A 183 25.27 -10.03 2.62
N ALA A 184 26.09 -9.95 1.57
CA ALA A 184 26.15 -8.77 0.70
C ALA A 184 24.84 -8.52 -0.09
N VAL A 185 24.19 -9.59 -0.58
CA VAL A 185 22.90 -9.49 -1.27
C VAL A 185 21.81 -9.02 -0.32
N VAL A 186 21.77 -9.58 0.89
CA VAL A 186 20.83 -9.15 1.95
C VAL A 186 21.07 -7.68 2.31
N GLN A 187 22.33 -7.25 2.44
CA GLN A 187 22.71 -5.88 2.74
C GLN A 187 22.23 -4.90 1.65
N ALA A 188 22.40 -5.25 0.38
CA ALA A 188 21.92 -4.46 -0.75
C ALA A 188 20.39 -4.34 -0.74
N GLY A 189 19.68 -5.43 -0.49
CA GLY A 189 18.22 -5.44 -0.35
C GLY A 189 17.72 -4.56 0.80
N LEU A 190 18.38 -4.62 1.97
CA LEU A 190 18.06 -3.81 3.14
C LEU A 190 18.29 -2.30 2.88
N LEU A 191 19.40 -1.93 2.24
CA LEU A 191 19.69 -0.53 1.88
C LEU A 191 18.70 0.01 0.85
N TRP A 192 18.36 -0.79 -0.16
CA TRP A 192 17.34 -0.42 -1.14
C TRP A 192 15.98 -0.19 -0.49
N ALA A 193 15.55 -1.11 0.38
CA ALA A 193 14.30 -0.97 1.12
C ALA A 193 14.32 0.27 2.03
N LEU A 194 15.44 0.57 2.69
CA LEU A 194 15.60 1.75 3.54
C LEU A 194 15.55 3.05 2.73
N GLY A 195 16.16 3.08 1.54
CA GLY A 195 16.08 4.20 0.60
C GLY A 195 14.63 4.48 0.17
N ARG A 196 13.91 3.44 -0.27
CA ARG A 196 12.50 3.52 -0.67
C ARG A 196 11.58 4.04 0.44
N VAL A 197 11.77 3.55 1.67
CA VAL A 197 10.94 3.99 2.80
C VAL A 197 11.22 5.44 3.19
N SER A 198 12.45 5.93 2.94
CA SER A 198 12.87 7.30 3.23
C SER A 198 12.53 8.31 2.11
N ASP A 199 12.19 7.85 0.90
CA ASP A 199 11.88 8.69 -0.27
C ASP A 199 10.43 9.17 -0.37
N GLU A 200 9.47 8.42 0.17
CA GLU A 200 8.06 8.83 0.06
C GLU A 200 7.90 10.17 0.79
N PRO A 201 7.63 11.26 0.06
CA PRO A 201 7.45 12.55 0.68
C PRO A 201 6.29 12.42 1.66
N ASP A 202 6.41 13.10 2.80
CA ASP A 202 5.27 13.54 3.58
C ASP A 202 4.38 14.33 2.61
N ARG A 203 3.44 13.63 1.95
CA ARG A 203 2.44 14.23 1.07
C ARG A 203 1.49 14.97 2.00
N ARG A 204 1.98 16.08 2.56
CA ARG A 204 1.20 16.99 3.37
C ARG A 204 0.00 17.34 2.50
N PRO A 205 -1.24 17.03 2.92
CA PRO A 205 -2.40 17.49 2.19
C PRO A 205 -2.26 19.01 2.13
N SER A 206 -2.15 19.54 0.92
CA SER A 206 -1.96 20.97 0.69
C SER A 206 -3.08 21.71 1.41
N THR A 207 -2.74 22.38 2.50
CA THR A 207 -3.63 23.28 3.27
C THR A 207 -4.11 24.48 2.43
N ALA A 208 -3.74 24.54 1.15
CA ALA A 208 -4.04 25.62 0.22
C ALA A 208 -5.51 25.71 -0.24
N LEU A 209 -6.39 24.77 0.10
CA LEU A 209 -7.81 24.81 -0.30
C LEU A 209 -8.78 25.31 0.78
N LEU A 210 -8.35 25.52 2.03
CA LEU A 210 -9.23 25.99 3.11
C LEU A 210 -9.21 27.52 3.32
N ALA A 211 -8.36 28.26 2.60
CA ALA A 211 -8.22 29.72 2.76
C ALA A 211 -9.01 30.57 1.74
N ARG A 212 -9.86 29.97 0.89
CA ARG A 212 -10.52 30.68 -0.21
C ARG A 212 -12.02 31.01 -0.02
N HIS A 213 -12.55 30.83 1.19
CA HIS A 213 -13.94 31.20 1.53
C HIS A 213 -14.06 31.92 2.88
N GLY A 214 -13.10 32.77 3.21
CA GLY A 214 -13.19 33.74 4.31
C GLY A 214 -13.48 35.14 3.79
#